data_AF-A0A944VS28-F1
#
_entry.id   AF-A0A944VS28-F1
#
_cell.length_a   1.000
_cell.length_b   1.000
_cell.length_c   1.000
_cell.angle_alpha   90.00
_cell.angle_beta   90.00
_cell.angle_gamma   90.00
#
_symmetry.space_group_name_H-M   'P 1'
#
loop_
_entity.id
_entity.type
_entity.pdbx_description
1 polymer ?
#
loop_
_entity_poly.entity_id
_entity_poly.type
_entity_poly.pdbx_seq_one_letter_code
_entity_poly.pdbx_strand_id
1 'polypeptide(L)'
;MIDEKDILQQFIQSILQHIDSLENADGDNATIDELRLLLSDNLAENGNVHVRKSLMNKSVHLSFSNYKDFMNKYKKGNMHN
;
A
#
# COMPACT_ATOMS: atom_id res chain seq x y z
N MET A 1 -14.10 -3.83 14.12
CA MET A 1 -13.40 -4.30 12.90
C MET A 1 -12.78 -3.07 12.27
N ILE A 2 -11.50 -3.07 11.87
CA ILE A 2 -10.98 -1.92 11.10
C ILE A 2 -11.71 -1.92 9.76
N ASP A 3 -12.12 -0.73 9.30
CA ASP A 3 -12.72 -0.61 7.99
C ASP A 3 -11.71 -0.97 6.89
N GLU A 4 -12.13 -1.77 5.92
CA GLU A 4 -11.25 -2.20 4.84
C GLU A 4 -10.71 -1.00 4.04
N LYS A 5 -11.48 0.08 3.94
CA LYS A 5 -11.06 1.33 3.32
C LYS A 5 -9.91 1.98 4.10
N ASP A 6 -9.95 1.95 5.43
CA ASP A 6 -8.89 2.52 6.28
C ASP A 6 -7.59 1.71 6.16
N ILE A 7 -7.68 0.39 6.05
CA ILE A 7 -6.51 -0.47 5.81
C ILE A 7 -5.93 -0.18 4.42
N LEU A 8 -6.79 -0.06 3.41
CA LEU A 8 -6.35 0.18 2.04
C LEU A 8 -5.70 1.55 1.88
N GLN A 9 -6.22 2.58 2.54
CA GLN A 9 -5.60 3.90 2.58
C GLN A 9 -4.23 3.85 3.27
N GLN A 10 -4.11 3.17 4.41
CA GLN A 10 -2.82 2.98 5.11
C GLN A 10 -1.81 2.22 4.25
N PHE A 11 -2.26 1.18 3.54
CA PHE A 11 -1.41 0.41 2.64
C PHE A 11 -0.83 1.29 1.53
N ILE A 12 -1.66 2.06 0.84
CA ILE A 12 -1.20 2.95 -0.22
C ILE A 12 -0.26 4.04 0.33
N GLN A 13 -0.58 4.62 1.49
CA GLN A 13 0.31 5.61 2.13
C GLN A 13 1.67 5.00 2.50
N SER A 14 1.70 3.75 2.96
CA SER A 14 2.97 3.08 3.29
C SER A 14 3.84 2.85 2.05
N ILE A 15 3.25 2.55 0.89
CA ILE A 15 3.97 2.40 -0.37
C ILE A 15 4.55 3.75 -0.82
N LEU A 16 3.76 4.84 -0.74
CA LEU A 16 4.23 6.19 -1.09
C LEU A 16 5.41 6.62 -0.22
N GLN A 17 5.30 6.45 1.10
CA GLN A 17 6.41 6.74 2.02
C GLN A 17 7.65 5.92 1.71
N HIS A 18 7.47 4.67 1.25
CA HIS A 18 8.59 3.82 0.88
C HIS A 18 9.26 4.31 -0.41
N ILE A 19 8.48 4.69 -1.43
CA ILE A 19 8.99 5.33 -2.66
C ILE A 19 9.78 6.59 -2.29
N ASP A 20 9.20 7.50 -1.52
CA ASP A 20 9.87 8.74 -1.08
C ASP A 20 11.18 8.43 -0.35
N SER A 21 11.20 7.41 0.51
CA SER A 21 12.42 7.02 1.24
C SER A 21 13.52 6.47 0.32
N LEU A 22 13.14 5.76 -0.75
CA LEU A 22 14.08 5.19 -1.72
C LEU A 22 14.60 6.26 -2.68
N GLU A 23 13.75 7.17 -3.15
CA GLU A 23 14.14 8.28 -4.02
C GLU A 23 15.16 9.22 -3.35
N ASN A 24 15.03 9.43 -2.04
CA ASN A 24 15.97 10.26 -1.27
C ASN A 24 17.30 9.57 -0.94
N ALA A 25 17.41 8.26 -1.17
CA ALA A 25 18.53 7.43 -0.72
C ALA A 25 19.41 6.88 -1.86
N ASP A 26 19.31 7.42 -3.09
CA ASP A 26 19.91 6.82 -4.30
C ASP A 26 19.45 5.35 -4.46
N GLY A 27 18.18 5.09 -4.16
CA GLY A 27 17.59 3.76 -4.09
C GLY A 27 17.48 3.06 -5.44
N ASP A 28 17.25 1.74 -5.37
CA ASP A 28 17.06 0.90 -6.54
C ASP A 28 15.81 1.32 -7.35
N ASN A 29 16.05 1.87 -8.53
CA ASN A 29 15.00 2.29 -9.46
C ASN A 29 14.05 1.14 -9.83
N ALA A 30 14.51 -0.11 -9.85
CA ALA A 30 13.64 -1.25 -10.15
C ALA A 30 12.58 -1.45 -9.05
N THR A 31 12.99 -1.33 -7.79
CA THR A 31 12.07 -1.39 -6.65
C THR A 31 11.07 -0.24 -6.68
N ILE A 32 11.51 0.99 -6.99
CA ILE A 32 10.61 2.14 -7.12
C ILE A 32 9.58 1.93 -8.24
N ASP A 33 10.01 1.41 -9.39
CA ASP A 33 9.13 1.15 -10.52
C ASP A 33 8.09 0.07 -10.23
N GLU A 34 8.44 -0.99 -9.49
CA GLU A 34 7.50 -2.01 -9.04
C GLU A 34 6.44 -1.43 -8.09
N LEU A 35 6.85 -0.56 -7.16
CA LEU A 35 5.93 0.10 -6.23
C LEU A 35 5.00 1.08 -6.96
N ARG A 36 5.51 1.82 -7.95
CA ARG A 36 4.70 2.68 -8.81
C ARG A 36 3.72 1.88 -9.67
N LEU A 37 4.15 0.74 -10.22
CA LEU A 37 3.28 -0.18 -10.96
C LEU A 37 2.15 -0.69 -10.07
N LEU A 38 2.45 -1.03 -8.82
CA LEU A 38 1.46 -1.38 -7.81
C LEU A 38 0.46 -0.23 -7.59
N LEU A 39 0.89 1.02 -7.64
CA LEU A 39 -0.03 2.15 -7.42
C LEU A 39 -0.74 2.68 -8.67
N SER A 40 -0.32 2.29 -9.87
CA SER A 40 -0.73 2.90 -11.14
C SER A 40 -2.24 3.08 -11.33
N ASP A 41 -3.06 2.09 -10.94
CA ASP A 41 -4.52 2.17 -11.08
C ASP A 41 -5.23 2.99 -9.97
N ASN A 42 -4.51 3.37 -8.92
CA ASN A 42 -5.03 3.99 -7.69
C ASN A 42 -4.42 5.35 -7.37
N LEU A 43 -3.42 5.80 -8.14
CA LEU A 43 -2.84 7.14 -8.09
C LEU A 43 -3.47 8.02 -9.16
N ALA A 44 -3.88 9.23 -8.79
CA ALA A 44 -4.20 10.26 -9.76
C ALA A 44 -2.91 10.91 -10.29
N GLU A 45 -2.99 11.53 -11.48
CA GLU A 45 -1.86 12.22 -12.13
C GLU A 45 -1.21 13.30 -11.26
N ASN A 46 -1.96 13.87 -10.30
CA ASN A 46 -1.47 14.86 -9.36
C ASN A 46 -0.87 14.26 -8.07
N GLY A 47 -0.64 12.95 -8.02
CA GLY A 47 -0.14 12.24 -6.84
C GLY A 47 -1.19 11.93 -5.78
N ASN A 48 -2.45 12.36 -5.95
CA ASN A 48 -3.50 12.07 -4.97
C ASN A 48 -3.95 10.62 -5.04
N VAL A 49 -3.98 9.97 -3.88
CA VAL A 49 -4.51 8.61 -3.72
C VAL A 49 -6.02 8.59 -3.92
N HIS A 50 -6.47 7.87 -4.95
CA HIS A 50 -7.87 7.54 -5.16
C HIS A 50 -8.05 6.03 -5.07
N VAL A 51 -8.59 5.59 -3.93
CA VAL A 51 -8.85 4.18 -3.68
C VAL A 51 -10.00 3.68 -4.55
N ARG A 52 -9.70 3.11 -5.71
CA ARG A 52 -10.67 2.58 -6.67
C ARG A 52 -10.57 1.06 -6.68
N LYS A 53 -11.27 0.41 -5.75
CA LYS A 53 -11.25 -1.06 -5.62
C LYS A 53 -11.53 -1.80 -6.93
N SER A 54 -12.41 -1.25 -7.77
CA SER A 54 -12.75 -1.81 -9.08
C SER A 54 -11.61 -1.79 -10.10
N LEU A 55 -10.59 -0.95 -9.89
CA LEU A 55 -9.43 -0.81 -10.76
C LEU A 55 -8.18 -1.49 -10.17
N MET A 56 -8.28 -2.14 -9.00
CA MET A 56 -7.13 -2.84 -8.42
C MET A 56 -6.69 -3.98 -9.34
N ASN A 57 -5.47 -3.88 -9.88
CA ASN A 57 -4.87 -5.01 -10.57
C ASN A 57 -4.57 -6.18 -9.61
N LYS A 58 -4.29 -7.35 -10.18
CA LYS A 58 -4.06 -8.59 -9.44
C LYS A 58 -2.90 -8.49 -8.44
N SER A 59 -1.83 -7.77 -8.79
CA SER A 59 -0.68 -7.57 -7.92
C SER A 59 -1.07 -6.77 -6.67
N VAL A 60 -1.80 -5.67 -6.87
CA VAL A 60 -2.33 -4.84 -5.78
C VAL A 60 -3.23 -5.62 -4.86
N HIS A 61 -4.16 -6.39 -5.43
CA HIS A 61 -5.09 -7.18 -4.64
C HIS A 61 -4.36 -8.20 -3.75
N LEU A 62 -3.35 -8.89 -4.29
CA LEU A 62 -2.54 -9.85 -3.53
C LEU A 62 -1.75 -9.16 -2.41
N SER A 63 -1.04 -8.07 -2.74
CA SER A 63 -0.25 -7.32 -1.75
C SER A 63 -1.13 -6.70 -0.66
N PHE A 64 -2.29 -6.16 -1.02
CA PHE A 64 -3.25 -5.62 -0.07
C PHE A 64 -3.82 -6.71 0.85
N SER A 65 -4.14 -7.89 0.32
CA SER A 65 -4.64 -9.01 1.13
C SER A 65 -3.61 -9.43 2.17
N ASN A 66 -2.34 -9.56 1.77
CA ASN A 66 -1.24 -9.87 2.67
C ASN A 66 -1.06 -8.79 3.76
N TYR A 67 -1.12 -7.52 3.37
CA TYR A 67 -1.01 -6.40 4.30
C TYR A 67 -2.18 -6.36 5.30
N LYS A 68 -3.40 -6.58 4.83
CA LYS A 68 -4.61 -6.67 5.66
C LYS A 68 -4.47 -7.80 6.68
N ASP A 69 -3.99 -8.96 6.26
CA ASP A 69 -3.74 -10.09 7.17
C ASP A 69 -2.66 -9.77 8.21
N PHE A 70 -1.58 -9.10 7.80
CA PHE A 70 -0.55 -8.60 8.71
C PHE A 70 -1.14 -7.64 9.75
N MET A 71 -1.89 -6.62 9.33
CA MET A 71 -2.51 -5.65 10.23
C MET A 71 -3.50 -6.30 11.19
N ASN A 72 -4.26 -7.29 10.71
CA ASN A 72 -5.17 -8.08 11.55
C ASN A 72 -4.41 -8.89 12.60
N LYS A 73 -3.29 -9.52 12.24
CA LYS A 73 -2.43 -10.26 13.18
C LYS A 73 -1.79 -9.31 14.19
N TYR A 74 -1.25 -8.18 13.75
CA TYR A 74 -0.61 -7.18 14.60
C TYR A 74 -1.57 -6.65 15.67
N LYS A 75 -2.81 -6.29 15.29
CA LYS A 75 -3.82 -5.85 16.27
C LYS A 75 -4.24 -6.96 17.24
N LYS A 76 -4.40 -8.20 16.77
CA LYS A 76 -4.77 -9.33 17.64
C LYS A 76 -3.64 -9.74 18.59
N GLY A 77 -2.38 -9.62 18.16
CA GLY A 77 -1.21 -9.84 19.00
C GLY A 77 -1.08 -8.78 20.09
N ASN A 78 -1.37 -7.52 19.77
CA ASN A 78 -1.36 -6.42 20.75
C ASN A 78 -2.59 -6.39 21.67
N MET A 79 -3.62 -7.21 21.42
CA MET A 79 -4.78 -7.38 22.31
C MET A 79 -4.57 -8.46 23.39
N HIS A 80 -3.45 -9.19 23.35
CA HIS A 80 -3.11 -10.24 24.32
C HIS A 80 -1.97 -9.86 25.28
N ASN A 81 -1.72 -8.56 25.49
CA ASN A 81 -0.76 -8.07 26.47
C ASN A 81 -1.44 -7.21 27.53
#